data_AF-U6CU50-F1
#
_entry.id   AF-U6CU50-F1
#
_cell.length_a   1.000
_cell.length_b   1.000
_cell.length_c   1.000
_cell.angle_alpha   90.00
_cell.angle_beta   90.00
_cell.angle_gamma   90.00
#
_symmetry.space_group_name_H-M   'P 1'
#
loop_
_entity.id
_entity.type
_entity.pdbx_description
1 polymer ?
#
loop_
_entity_poly.entity_id
_entity_poly.type
_entity_poly.pdbx_seq_one_letter_code
_entity_poly.pdbx_strand_id
1 'polypeptide(L)'
;MKRKKAAGFLTAASGRNFLYQPEEGDSGHGGPADGGDADGDDEGDRADACGEHQDSTDAGEEDVKSTDEKADGILSFLKSTQEIYFYDGACKDGDSAVSPEACQELLQRLEDHSVSPSDVLLVDHMKTLLLTRDTASLQRVLERFPACCTMPPDQARVLSALFHYWITHVLPEKHGE
;
A
#
# COMPACT_ATOMS: atom_id res chain seq x y z
N MET A 1 -55.22 -46.72 2.77
CA MET A 1 -55.45 -45.54 1.91
C MET A 1 -54.48 -44.42 2.29
N LYS A 2 -53.97 -43.73 1.26
CA LYS A 2 -53.57 -42.31 1.21
C LYS A 2 -52.29 -41.84 1.97
N ARG A 3 -51.24 -41.73 1.15
CA ARG A 3 -50.06 -40.87 1.26
C ARG A 3 -50.44 -39.39 1.07
N LYS A 4 -49.73 -38.45 1.71
CA LYS A 4 -49.52 -37.00 1.41
C LYS A 4 -48.94 -36.34 2.68
N LYS A 5 -48.05 -35.35 2.68
CA LYS A 5 -47.28 -34.58 1.69
C LYS A 5 -46.34 -33.71 2.55
N ALA A 6 -45.05 -33.64 2.28
CA ALA A 6 -44.20 -32.53 2.74
C ALA A 6 -43.17 -32.28 1.64
N ALA A 7 -43.33 -31.17 0.94
CA ALA A 7 -42.48 -30.77 -0.17
C ALA A 7 -41.19 -30.19 0.41
N GLY A 8 -40.07 -30.84 0.13
CA GLY A 8 -38.74 -30.23 0.29
C GLY A 8 -38.60 -29.11 -0.73
N PHE A 9 -38.34 -27.90 -0.25
CA PHE A 9 -37.96 -26.77 -1.06
C PHE A 9 -36.46 -26.94 -1.38
N LEU A 10 -36.14 -27.41 -2.58
CA LEU A 10 -34.79 -27.39 -3.11
C LEU A 10 -34.54 -25.99 -3.68
N THR A 11 -33.84 -25.16 -2.92
CA THR A 11 -33.36 -23.86 -3.40
C THR A 11 -32.28 -24.10 -4.45
N ALA A 12 -32.52 -23.59 -5.65
CA ALA A 12 -31.58 -23.63 -6.76
C ALA A 12 -30.31 -22.84 -6.41
N ALA A 13 -29.17 -23.51 -6.32
CA ALA A 13 -27.87 -22.87 -6.38
C ALA A 13 -27.54 -22.59 -7.86
N SER A 14 -27.82 -21.37 -8.32
CA SER A 14 -27.32 -20.89 -9.61
C SER A 14 -25.86 -20.49 -9.42
N GLY A 15 -24.96 -21.44 -9.64
CA GLY A 15 -23.53 -21.18 -9.71
C GLY A 15 -23.21 -20.41 -10.98
N ARG A 16 -23.01 -19.09 -10.86
CA ARG A 16 -22.37 -18.29 -11.91
C ARG A 16 -20.90 -18.67 -11.93
N ASN A 17 -20.53 -19.51 -12.88
CA ASN A 17 -19.16 -19.77 -13.27
C ASN A 17 -18.57 -18.50 -13.92
N PHE A 18 -17.80 -17.72 -13.18
CA PHE A 18 -16.94 -16.69 -13.76
C PHE A 18 -15.74 -17.40 -14.42
N LEU A 19 -15.91 -17.83 -15.67
CA LEU A 19 -14.78 -18.17 -16.52
C LEU A 19 -14.39 -16.91 -17.27
N TYR A 20 -13.22 -16.36 -16.93
CA TYR A 20 -12.60 -15.25 -17.66
C TYR A 20 -12.34 -15.70 -19.10
N GLN A 21 -12.92 -14.97 -20.07
CA GLN A 21 -12.54 -15.07 -21.48
C GLN A 21 -11.57 -13.91 -21.76
N PRO A 22 -10.33 -14.19 -22.21
CA PRO A 22 -9.44 -13.13 -22.67
C PRO A 22 -9.97 -12.54 -23.98
N GLU A 23 -10.06 -11.21 -24.06
CA GLU A 23 -10.30 -10.51 -25.33
C GLU A 23 -9.04 -10.60 -26.19
N GLU A 24 -9.19 -11.29 -27.32
CA GLU A 24 -8.27 -11.30 -28.44
C GLU A 24 -8.36 -9.95 -29.19
N GLY A 25 -7.18 -9.39 -29.50
CA GLY A 25 -7.01 -7.99 -29.87
C GLY A 25 -7.60 -7.55 -31.22
N ASP A 26 -7.94 -6.27 -31.29
CA ASP A 26 -8.24 -5.56 -32.52
C ASP A 26 -7.09 -4.59 -32.85
N SER A 27 -6.38 -4.91 -33.93
CA SER A 27 -5.42 -4.02 -34.57
C SER A 27 -6.15 -3.20 -35.62
N GLY A 28 -6.37 -1.91 -35.35
CA GLY A 28 -6.91 -0.94 -36.30
C GLY A 28 -5.99 0.25 -36.51
N HIS A 29 -5.12 0.17 -37.51
CA HIS A 29 -4.33 1.29 -38.04
C HIS A 29 -5.07 1.89 -39.25
N GLY A 30 -5.28 3.21 -39.28
CA GLY A 30 -5.38 3.95 -40.54
C GLY A 30 -6.44 5.06 -40.66
N GLY A 31 -5.96 6.32 -40.63
CA GLY A 31 -6.47 7.47 -41.40
C GLY A 31 -7.44 8.43 -40.70
N PRO A 32 -7.56 9.71 -41.15
CA PRO A 32 -7.06 10.29 -42.41
C PRO A 32 -6.15 11.53 -42.25
N ALA A 33 -5.49 11.87 -43.36
CA ALA A 33 -4.94 13.19 -43.61
C ALA A 33 -6.08 14.20 -43.85
N ASP A 34 -5.97 15.39 -43.26
CA ASP A 34 -6.70 16.58 -43.70
C ASP A 34 -5.76 17.78 -43.64
N GLY A 35 -5.59 18.41 -44.80
CA GLY A 35 -4.77 19.60 -44.98
C GLY A 35 -5.58 20.86 -44.74
N GLY A 36 -4.93 21.87 -44.17
CA GLY A 36 -5.49 23.20 -44.04
C GLY A 36 -4.37 24.22 -43.81
N ASP A 37 -3.90 24.83 -44.89
CA ASP A 37 -3.14 26.08 -44.87
C ASP A 37 -3.99 27.19 -44.23
N ALA A 38 -3.43 27.88 -43.24
CA ALA A 38 -3.87 29.21 -42.83
C ALA A 38 -2.67 30.01 -42.30
N ASP A 39 -2.26 30.97 -43.13
CA ASP A 39 -1.35 32.07 -42.85
C ASP A 39 -1.94 33.01 -41.78
N GLY A 40 -1.12 33.49 -40.85
CA GLY A 40 -1.52 34.42 -39.79
C GLY A 40 -0.35 34.85 -38.90
N ASP A 41 0.28 35.95 -39.29
CA ASP A 41 1.17 36.82 -38.50
C ASP A 41 0.44 37.40 -37.27
N ASP A 42 1.04 37.39 -36.08
CA ASP A 42 1.02 38.52 -35.13
C ASP A 42 1.87 38.25 -33.87
N GLU A 43 2.66 39.24 -33.52
CA GLU A 43 3.65 39.30 -32.45
C GLU A 43 2.97 39.73 -31.12
N GLY A 44 3.09 38.90 -30.07
CA GLY A 44 2.38 39.11 -28.80
C GLY A 44 3.15 38.66 -27.56
N ASP A 45 3.97 39.58 -27.06
CA ASP A 45 4.61 39.74 -25.74
C ASP A 45 3.84 39.21 -24.50
N ARG A 46 4.57 38.43 -23.66
CA ARG A 46 4.48 38.24 -22.17
C ARG A 46 3.29 37.47 -21.55
N ALA A 47 3.58 36.35 -20.87
CA ALA A 47 3.94 36.32 -19.44
C ALA A 47 3.84 34.88 -18.85
N ASP A 48 4.92 34.46 -18.18
CA ASP A 48 4.95 33.62 -16.97
C ASP A 48 4.04 32.38 -16.91
N ALA A 49 4.56 31.27 -17.45
CA ALA A 49 4.14 29.94 -17.06
C ALA A 49 5.39 29.10 -16.79
N CYS A 50 6.01 29.30 -15.62
CA CYS A 50 6.94 28.32 -15.07
C CYS A 50 6.15 27.08 -14.65
N GLY A 51 5.77 26.27 -15.64
CA GLY A 51 5.46 24.86 -15.45
C GLY A 51 6.76 24.13 -15.16
N GLU A 52 7.22 24.17 -13.91
CA GLU A 52 8.27 23.27 -13.43
C GLU A 52 7.64 21.88 -13.20
N HIS A 53 7.43 21.15 -14.30
CA HIS A 53 7.43 19.70 -14.28
C HIS A 53 8.74 19.23 -14.91
N GLN A 54 9.81 19.31 -14.13
CA GLN A 54 11.08 18.66 -14.43
C GLN A 54 11.57 17.97 -13.16
N ASP A 55 10.96 16.84 -12.84
CA ASP A 55 11.69 15.77 -12.16
C ASP A 55 11.98 14.70 -13.21
N SER A 56 13.07 14.94 -13.94
CA SER A 56 13.67 13.98 -14.83
C SER A 56 14.91 13.44 -14.12
N THR A 57 14.73 12.53 -13.17
CA THR A 57 15.84 11.70 -12.68
C THR A 57 15.73 10.32 -13.31
N ASP A 58 16.16 10.25 -14.57
CA ASP A 58 16.63 9.01 -15.19
C ASP A 58 18.14 8.90 -14.91
N ALA A 59 18.49 8.15 -13.86
CA ALA A 59 19.85 7.69 -13.60
C ALA A 59 19.83 6.56 -12.55
N GLY A 60 19.62 5.32 -13.00
CA GLY A 60 19.84 4.13 -12.17
C GLY A 60 18.90 2.99 -12.51
N GLU A 61 19.26 2.21 -13.54
CA GLU A 61 18.64 0.92 -13.87
C GLU A 61 19.02 -0.14 -12.81
N GLU A 62 18.60 0.05 -11.57
CA GLU A 62 18.68 -0.97 -10.53
C GLU A 62 17.69 -0.65 -9.41
N ASP A 63 16.46 -1.17 -9.53
CA ASP A 63 15.50 -1.34 -8.42
C ASP A 63 15.25 -0.08 -7.57
N VAL A 64 15.39 1.12 -8.13
CA VAL A 64 15.08 2.38 -7.41
C VAL A 64 13.57 2.61 -7.50
N LYS A 65 12.84 1.79 -6.77
CA LYS A 65 11.41 1.99 -6.51
C LYS A 65 11.20 3.43 -6.02
N SER A 66 10.36 4.20 -6.72
CA SER A 66 10.07 5.58 -6.32
C SER A 66 9.57 5.63 -4.87
N THR A 67 9.77 6.75 -4.19
CA THR A 67 9.29 6.94 -2.82
C THR A 67 7.80 6.63 -2.71
N ASP A 68 7.01 6.99 -3.72
CA ASP A 68 5.57 6.76 -3.76
C ASP A 68 5.22 5.26 -3.91
N GLU A 69 5.97 4.54 -4.76
CA GLU A 69 5.79 3.09 -4.91
C GLU A 69 6.23 2.33 -3.64
N LYS A 70 7.24 2.83 -2.93
CA LYS A 70 7.59 2.33 -1.58
C LYS A 70 6.48 2.62 -0.58
N ALA A 71 5.90 3.82 -0.60
CA ALA A 71 4.79 4.20 0.28
C ALA A 71 3.56 3.32 0.06
N ASP A 72 3.20 3.02 -1.20
CA ASP A 72 2.11 2.08 -1.52
C ASP A 72 2.41 0.65 -1.04
N GLY A 73 3.64 0.19 -1.27
CA GLY A 73 4.12 -1.10 -0.77
C GLY A 73 4.19 -1.19 0.76
N ILE A 74 4.32 -0.07 1.47
CA ILE A 74 4.23 0.01 2.94
C ILE A 74 2.76 0.03 3.35
N LEU A 75 1.93 0.84 2.69
CA LEU A 75 0.50 0.98 2.96
C LEU A 75 -0.21 -0.36 2.89
N SER A 76 0.02 -1.12 1.82
CA SER A 76 -0.53 -2.47 1.62
C SER A 76 -0.10 -3.42 2.75
N PHE A 77 1.21 -3.45 3.06
CA PHE A 77 1.74 -4.26 4.17
C PHE A 77 1.13 -3.89 5.52
N LEU A 78 1.01 -2.60 5.83
CA LEU A 78 0.46 -2.12 7.09
C LEU A 78 -1.05 -2.39 7.19
N LYS A 79 -1.82 -2.22 6.09
CA LYS A 79 -3.25 -2.60 6.05
C LYS A 79 -3.42 -4.10 6.37
N SER A 80 -2.62 -4.98 5.76
CA SER A 80 -2.65 -6.42 6.07
C SER A 80 -2.19 -6.73 7.50
N THR A 81 -1.16 -6.05 7.98
CA THR A 81 -0.66 -6.20 9.36
C THR A 81 -1.70 -5.76 10.39
N GLN A 82 -2.37 -4.65 10.13
CA GLN A 82 -3.41 -4.11 10.98
C GLN A 82 -4.58 -5.10 11.12
N GLU A 83 -5.00 -5.72 10.01
CA GLU A 83 -6.07 -6.72 10.01
C GLU A 83 -5.74 -7.91 10.93
N ILE A 84 -4.53 -8.46 10.81
CA ILE A 84 -4.11 -9.59 11.66
C ILE A 84 -3.92 -9.17 13.12
N TYR A 85 -3.40 -7.96 13.39
CA TYR A 85 -3.21 -7.44 14.75
C TYR A 85 -4.53 -7.28 15.50
N PHE A 86 -5.56 -6.74 14.83
CA PHE A 86 -6.89 -6.62 15.42
C PHE A 86 -7.62 -7.96 15.53
N TYR A 87 -7.40 -8.87 14.57
CA TYR A 87 -8.01 -10.20 14.60
C TYR A 87 -7.48 -11.05 15.76
N ASP A 88 -6.17 -11.04 16.01
CA ASP A 88 -5.52 -11.81 17.09
C ASP A 88 -5.90 -11.29 18.49
N GLY A 89 -6.51 -10.10 18.56
CA GLY A 89 -6.88 -9.48 19.83
C GLY A 89 -5.69 -8.93 20.61
N ALA A 90 -4.51 -8.80 19.99
CA ALA A 90 -3.32 -8.17 20.57
C ALA A 90 -3.57 -6.70 20.97
N CYS A 91 -4.64 -6.07 20.48
CA CYS A 91 -5.10 -4.75 20.92
C CYS A 91 -5.88 -4.74 22.25
N LYS A 92 -6.19 -5.91 22.83
CA LYS A 92 -7.03 -6.05 24.04
C LYS A 92 -6.25 -6.07 25.34
N ASP A 93 -4.93 -6.23 25.27
CA ASP A 93 -4.08 -5.97 26.41
C ASP A 93 -4.24 -4.49 26.78
N GLY A 94 -4.64 -4.19 28.02
CA GLY A 94 -5.06 -2.86 28.48
C GLY A 94 -4.01 -1.74 28.40
N ASP A 95 -2.88 -2.01 27.74
CA ASP A 95 -1.77 -1.12 27.43
C ASP A 95 -1.58 -1.02 25.89
N SER A 96 -2.64 -1.18 25.10
CA SER A 96 -2.55 -1.15 23.62
C SER A 96 -1.92 0.16 23.15
N ALA A 97 -0.63 0.09 22.80
CA ALA A 97 0.16 1.19 22.27
C ALA A 97 -0.33 1.69 20.89
N VAL A 98 -1.28 0.96 20.30
CA VAL A 98 -1.89 1.21 19.00
C VAL A 98 -3.31 1.74 19.23
N SER A 99 -3.52 3.04 19.07
CA SER A 99 -4.87 3.60 18.94
C SER A 99 -5.37 3.37 17.50
N PRO A 100 -6.60 2.85 17.32
CA PRO A 100 -7.15 2.62 15.98
C PRO A 100 -7.26 3.92 15.17
N GLU A 101 -7.48 5.05 15.83
CA GLU A 101 -7.53 6.37 15.21
C GLU A 101 -6.16 6.77 14.63
N ALA A 102 -5.08 6.67 15.41
CA ALA A 102 -3.74 7.01 14.93
C ALA A 102 -3.25 6.06 13.83
N CYS A 103 -3.67 4.79 13.87
CA CYS A 103 -3.49 3.85 12.76
C CYS A 103 -4.13 4.36 11.48
N GLN A 104 -5.41 4.74 11.54
CA GLN A 104 -6.12 5.20 10.35
C GLN A 104 -5.51 6.48 9.79
N GLU A 105 -5.12 7.42 10.66
CA GLU A 105 -4.42 8.63 10.23
C GLU A 105 -3.08 8.33 9.55
N LEU A 106 -2.28 7.40 10.09
CA LEU A 106 -1.04 6.95 9.45
C LEU A 106 -1.30 6.36 8.05
N LEU A 107 -2.28 5.46 7.93
CA LEU A 107 -2.61 4.83 6.65
C LEU A 107 -3.12 5.86 5.63
N GLN A 108 -3.95 6.81 6.05
CA GLN A 108 -4.40 7.90 5.20
C GLN A 108 -3.23 8.76 4.71
N ARG A 109 -2.28 9.08 5.60
CA ARG A 109 -1.12 9.89 5.22
C ARG A 109 -0.20 9.20 4.22
N LEU A 110 -0.07 7.88 4.32
CA LEU A 110 0.66 7.07 3.33
C LEU A 110 -0.09 7.00 2.00
N GLU A 111 -1.42 6.89 2.03
CA GLU A 111 -2.29 6.90 0.83
C GLU A 111 -2.26 8.27 0.12
N ASP A 112 -2.22 9.36 0.88
CA ASP A 112 -2.10 10.72 0.36
C ASP A 112 -0.64 11.09 -0.01
N HIS A 113 0.31 10.16 0.14
CA HIS A 113 1.75 10.39 -0.08
C HIS A 113 2.32 11.59 0.71
N SER A 114 1.75 11.88 1.88
CA SER A 114 2.06 13.05 2.72
C SER A 114 3.12 12.77 3.81
N VAL A 115 3.64 11.55 3.85
CA VAL A 115 4.73 11.14 4.76
C VAL A 115 6.07 11.59 4.16
N SER A 116 7.00 12.02 5.00
CA SER A 116 8.30 12.49 4.51
C SER A 116 9.06 11.35 3.79
N PRO A 117 9.80 11.64 2.71
CA PRO A 117 10.55 10.61 1.99
C PRO A 117 11.58 9.90 2.89
N SER A 118 12.18 10.61 3.83
CA SER A 118 13.10 10.02 4.83
C SER A 118 12.40 8.99 5.72
N ASP A 119 11.18 9.28 6.17
CA ASP A 119 10.38 8.35 6.97
C ASP A 119 9.93 7.15 6.14
N VAL A 120 9.51 7.37 4.88
CA VAL A 120 9.14 6.27 3.96
C VAL A 120 10.31 5.30 3.77
N LEU A 121 11.52 5.82 3.53
CA LEU A 121 12.73 4.98 3.39
C LEU A 121 13.08 4.24 4.67
N LEU A 122 12.92 4.88 5.83
CA LEU A 122 13.16 4.25 7.13
C LEU A 122 12.19 3.08 7.37
N VAL A 123 10.90 3.29 7.10
CA VAL A 123 9.87 2.25 7.26
C VAL A 123 10.01 1.15 6.21
N ASP A 124 10.39 1.48 4.97
CA ASP A 124 10.69 0.49 3.92
C ASP A 124 11.90 -0.38 4.30
N HIS A 125 12.92 0.22 4.92
CA HIS A 125 14.06 -0.52 5.44
C HIS A 125 13.64 -1.48 6.56
N MET A 126 12.81 -1.02 7.51
CA MET A 126 12.26 -1.89 8.57
C MET A 126 11.44 -3.04 7.99
N LYS A 127 10.60 -2.78 6.97
CA LYS A 127 9.85 -3.81 6.24
C LYS A 127 10.77 -4.81 5.57
N THR A 128 11.84 -4.36 4.93
CA THR A 128 12.85 -5.24 4.31
C THR A 128 13.56 -6.13 5.33
N LEU A 129 13.90 -5.58 6.51
CA LEU A 129 14.47 -6.37 7.62
C LEU A 129 13.49 -7.44 8.12
N LEU A 130 12.21 -7.10 8.21
CA LEU A 130 11.16 -8.03 8.58
C LEU A 130 11.02 -9.19 7.56
N LEU A 131 11.02 -8.86 6.26
CA LEU A 131 10.94 -9.86 5.18
C LEU A 131 12.16 -10.79 5.14
N THR A 132 13.35 -10.27 5.50
CA THR A 132 14.59 -11.05 5.61
C THR A 132 14.73 -11.78 6.95
N ARG A 133 13.74 -11.66 7.85
CA ARG A 133 13.72 -12.22 9.21
C ARG A 133 14.90 -11.79 10.09
N ASP A 134 15.51 -10.64 9.80
CA ASP A 134 16.57 -10.07 10.65
C ASP A 134 15.97 -9.28 11.83
N THR A 135 15.52 -10.02 12.84
CA THR A 135 14.89 -9.45 14.03
C THR A 135 15.86 -8.65 14.90
N ALA A 136 17.15 -9.00 14.91
CA ALA A 136 18.17 -8.29 15.70
C ALA A 136 18.51 -6.91 15.12
N SER A 137 18.57 -6.79 13.79
CA SER A 137 18.71 -5.50 13.12
C SER A 137 17.42 -4.70 13.21
N LEU A 138 16.25 -5.33 13.04
CA LEU A 138 14.96 -4.65 13.15
C LEU A 138 14.73 -4.05 14.55
N GLN A 139 15.08 -4.77 15.62
CA GLN A 139 15.01 -4.25 17.00
C GLN A 139 15.90 -3.01 17.19
N ARG A 140 17.14 -3.05 16.70
CA ARG A 140 18.06 -1.90 16.80
C ARG A 140 17.55 -0.67 16.05
N VAL A 141 16.89 -0.87 14.90
CA VAL A 141 16.25 0.22 14.16
C VAL A 141 15.05 0.76 14.93
N LEU A 142 14.19 -0.12 15.48
CA LEU A 142 13.04 0.26 16.31
C LEU A 142 13.42 1.04 17.57
N GLU A 143 14.52 0.70 18.24
CA GLU A 143 15.03 1.45 19.40
C GLU A 143 15.41 2.89 19.04
N ARG A 144 15.91 3.11 17.82
CA ARG A 144 16.32 4.42 17.32
C ARG A 144 15.22 5.13 16.54
N PHE A 145 14.15 4.43 16.20
CA PHE A 145 13.08 4.92 15.34
C PHE A 145 12.45 6.23 15.83
N PRO A 146 12.12 6.41 17.13
CA PRO A 146 11.57 7.68 17.62
C PRO A 146 12.51 8.88 17.47
N ALA A 147 13.83 8.64 17.37
CA ALA A 147 14.82 9.70 17.18
C ALA A 147 15.09 10.02 15.70
N CYS A 148 14.78 9.08 14.79
CA CYS A 148 15.00 9.21 13.35
C CYS A 148 13.72 9.58 12.59
N CYS A 149 12.56 9.35 13.18
CA CYS A 149 11.25 9.56 12.59
C CYS A 149 10.77 11.01 12.75
N THR A 150 10.27 11.62 11.68
CA THR A 150 9.66 12.96 11.73
C THR A 150 8.13 12.94 11.86
N MET A 151 7.53 11.74 11.82
CA MET A 151 6.09 11.57 11.98
C MET A 151 5.62 11.92 13.41
N PRO A 152 4.33 12.28 13.57
CA PRO A 152 3.73 12.44 14.89
C PRO A 152 3.99 11.24 15.81
N PRO A 153 4.18 11.46 17.12
CA PRO A 153 4.58 10.41 18.04
C PRO A 153 3.53 9.30 18.15
N ASP A 154 2.25 9.61 17.99
CA ASP A 154 1.17 8.62 17.92
C ASP A 154 1.31 7.67 16.73
N GLN A 155 1.57 8.20 15.53
CA GLN A 155 1.77 7.41 14.31
C GLN A 155 3.07 6.60 14.38
N ALA A 156 4.14 7.19 14.95
CA ALA A 156 5.40 6.50 15.17
C ALA A 156 5.26 5.33 16.16
N ARG A 157 4.48 5.51 17.25
CA ARG A 157 4.17 4.44 18.20
C ARG A 157 3.40 3.31 17.55
N VAL A 158 2.40 3.63 16.71
CA VAL A 158 1.65 2.63 15.94
C VAL A 158 2.58 1.77 15.10
N LEU A 159 3.45 2.38 14.28
CA LEU A 159 4.42 1.62 13.48
C LEU A 159 5.28 0.73 14.36
N SER A 160 5.85 1.30 15.42
CA SER A 160 6.73 0.57 16.33
C SER A 160 6.04 -0.66 16.94
N ALA A 161 4.77 -0.51 17.33
CA ALA A 161 3.98 -1.59 17.89
C ALA A 161 3.62 -2.66 16.85
N LEU A 162 3.25 -2.28 15.62
CA LEU A 162 2.98 -3.24 14.54
C LEU A 162 4.23 -4.05 14.19
N PHE A 163 5.38 -3.41 14.03
CA PHE A 163 6.65 -4.12 13.77
C PHE A 163 7.10 -4.98 14.96
N HIS A 164 6.91 -4.52 16.21
CA HIS A 164 7.15 -5.37 17.38
C HIS A 164 6.22 -6.59 17.41
N TYR A 165 4.94 -6.43 17.08
CA TYR A 165 4.00 -7.53 16.97
C TYR A 165 4.47 -8.60 15.97
N TRP A 166 5.01 -8.20 14.82
CA TRP A 166 5.60 -9.16 13.89
C TRP A 166 6.75 -9.94 14.53
N ILE A 167 7.65 -9.29 15.26
CA ILE A 167 8.78 -9.95 15.92
C ILE A 167 8.29 -10.94 16.99
N THR A 168 7.25 -10.60 17.75
CA THR A 168 6.81 -11.39 18.91
C THR A 168 5.72 -12.41 18.62
N HIS A 169 4.87 -12.20 17.61
CA HIS A 169 3.71 -13.05 17.31
C HIS A 169 3.72 -13.70 15.93
N VAL A 170 4.33 -13.07 14.91
CA VAL A 170 4.24 -13.58 13.52
C VAL A 170 5.53 -14.24 13.01
N LEU A 171 6.69 -13.73 13.41
CA LEU A 171 8.00 -14.31 13.11
C LEU A 171 8.46 -15.47 14.03
N PRO A 172 7.88 -15.79 15.20
CA PRO A 172 8.40 -16.87 16.01
C PRO A 172 8.03 -18.24 15.42
N GLU A 173 9.01 -18.89 14.79
CA GLU A 173 9.05 -20.35 14.72
C GLU A 173 10.30 -20.84 15.47
N LYS A 174 10.14 -21.11 16.76
CA LYS A 174 10.96 -22.09 17.48
C LYS A 174 10.09 -23.27 17.88
N HIS A 175 9.95 -24.24 16.97
CA HIS A 175 9.82 -25.63 17.36
C HIS A 175 11.11 -26.02 18.08
N GLY A 176 11.13 -25.85 19.40
CA GLY A 176 12.21 -26.28 20.26
C GLY A 176 11.76 -27.46 21.10
N GLU A 177 11.42 -28.58 20.46
CA GLU A 177 11.35 -29.91 21.08
C GLU A 177 11.82 -30.97 20.07
#